data_AF-A0A0P9T9D1-F1
#
_entry.id   AF-A0A0P9T9D1-F1
#
_cell.length_a   1.000
_cell.length_b   1.000
_cell.length_c   1.000
_cell.angle_alpha   90.00
_cell.angle_beta   90.00
_cell.angle_gamma   90.00
#
_symmetry.space_group_name_H-M   'P 1'
#
loop_
_entity.id
_entity.type
_entity.pdbx_description
1 polymer ?
#
loop_
_entity_poly.entity_id
_entity_poly.type
_entity_poly.pdbx_seq_one_letter_code
_entity_poly.pdbx_strand_id
1 'polypeptide(L)'
;MNIADNMSNTERLAQENAQQTRIGRTSMDEASSSLQQIATSLSSTATVIDTLGQRSQEIGSIVGVITSIADQTNLLALNAAIEAARAGEQGRGFAVVADEVRSLASRTREATDEISGMIASIQQETGNAISTMQQGNTLMQEGLSLNAKVASALAQIDEQSRSAGHQFAAITTATQEQSSTATMLSSNLQSIAMANSEQRQVMSNLAVTAQELNGLATELRNEVDRFR
;
A
#
# COMPACT_ATOMS: atom_id res chain seq x y z
N MET A 1 -16.62 -35.10 10.67
CA MET A 1 -16.45 -33.88 9.86
C MET A 1 -16.20 -34.35 8.44
N ASN A 2 -17.18 -34.21 7.55
CA ASN A 2 -17.04 -34.73 6.17
C ASN A 2 -16.09 -33.82 5.38
N ILE A 3 -15.38 -34.40 4.42
CA ILE A 3 -14.49 -33.64 3.51
C ILE A 3 -15.28 -32.52 2.82
N ALA A 4 -16.53 -32.77 2.43
CA ALA A 4 -17.42 -31.78 1.84
C ALA A 4 -17.68 -30.56 2.76
N ASP A 5 -17.92 -30.77 4.06
CA ASP A 5 -18.12 -29.68 5.02
C ASP A 5 -16.86 -28.81 5.13
N ASN A 6 -15.70 -29.45 5.12
CA ASN A 6 -14.42 -28.76 5.21
C ASN A 6 -14.12 -27.96 3.93
N MET A 7 -14.47 -28.50 2.76
CA MET A 7 -14.33 -27.80 1.48
C MET A 7 -15.26 -26.59 1.39
N SER A 8 -16.52 -26.72 1.82
CA SER A 8 -17.46 -25.60 1.87
C SER A 8 -16.98 -24.49 2.81
N ASN A 9 -16.42 -24.85 3.97
CA ASN A 9 -15.80 -23.88 4.87
C ASN A 9 -14.59 -23.18 4.22
N THR A 10 -13.76 -23.91 3.50
CA THR A 10 -12.58 -23.36 2.83
C THR A 10 -12.95 -22.47 1.65
N GLU A 11 -14.00 -22.80 0.90
CA GLU A 11 -14.58 -21.95 -0.14
C GLU A 11 -15.06 -20.61 0.43
N ARG A 12 -15.76 -20.64 1.57
CA ARG A 12 -16.18 -19.42 2.28
C ARG A 12 -14.98 -18.55 2.67
N LEU A 13 -13.93 -19.16 3.24
CA LEU A 13 -12.69 -18.43 3.59
C LEU A 13 -12.02 -17.80 2.36
N ALA A 14 -12.03 -18.49 1.22
CA ALA A 14 -11.50 -17.95 -0.03
C ALA A 14 -12.31 -16.75 -0.53
N GLN A 15 -13.65 -16.79 -0.41
CA GLN A 15 -14.54 -15.66 -0.73
C GLN A 15 -14.31 -14.48 0.22
N GLU A 16 -14.17 -14.73 1.52
CA GLU A 16 -13.87 -13.70 2.53
C GLU A 16 -12.51 -13.03 2.26
N ASN A 17 -11.48 -13.81 1.92
CA ASN A 17 -10.17 -13.28 1.52
C ASN A 17 -10.25 -12.41 0.27
N ALA A 18 -11.01 -12.82 -0.75
CA ALA A 18 -11.23 -12.02 -1.95
C ALA A 18 -11.92 -10.68 -1.60
N GLN A 19 -12.94 -10.71 -0.75
CA GLN A 19 -13.60 -9.49 -0.27
C GLN A 19 -12.63 -8.58 0.49
N GLN A 20 -11.86 -9.12 1.43
CA GLN A 20 -10.90 -8.35 2.22
C GLN A 20 -9.81 -7.72 1.34
N THR A 21 -9.38 -8.44 0.32
CA THR A 21 -8.40 -7.97 -0.66
C THR A 21 -8.95 -6.82 -1.50
N ARG A 22 -10.22 -6.87 -1.91
CA ARG A 22 -10.89 -5.75 -2.60
C ARG A 22 -10.98 -4.50 -1.73
N ILE A 23 -11.34 -4.66 -0.45
CA ILE A 23 -11.35 -3.55 0.51
C ILE A 23 -9.94 -2.95 0.61
N GLY A 24 -8.93 -3.79 0.78
CA GLY A 24 -7.53 -3.36 0.81
C GLY A 24 -7.13 -2.57 -0.44
N ARG A 25 -7.54 -3.04 -1.63
CA ARG A 25 -7.26 -2.35 -2.90
C ARG A 25 -7.92 -0.98 -2.96
N THR A 26 -9.20 -0.86 -2.56
CA THR A 26 -9.87 0.44 -2.46
C THR A 26 -9.12 1.39 -1.52
N SER A 27 -8.67 0.90 -0.37
CA SER A 27 -7.86 1.72 0.56
C SER A 27 -6.50 2.13 -0.05
N MET A 28 -5.88 1.27 -0.87
CA MET A 28 -4.65 1.63 -1.61
C MET A 28 -4.93 2.71 -2.66
N ASP A 29 -6.06 2.64 -3.36
CA ASP A 29 -6.47 3.65 -4.35
C ASP A 29 -6.73 5.01 -3.66
N GLU A 30 -7.43 5.01 -2.52
CA GLU A 30 -7.65 6.20 -1.68
C GLU A 30 -6.31 6.79 -1.20
N ALA A 31 -5.40 5.95 -0.69
CA ALA A 31 -4.08 6.39 -0.26
C ALA A 31 -3.26 6.98 -1.43
N SER A 32 -3.37 6.43 -2.64
CA SER A 32 -2.71 6.98 -3.83
C SER A 32 -3.25 8.37 -4.15
N SER A 33 -4.56 8.55 -4.11
CA SER A 33 -5.20 9.86 -4.30
C SER A 33 -4.73 10.88 -3.26
N SER A 34 -4.66 10.49 -1.97
CA SER A 34 -4.17 11.37 -0.91
C SER A 34 -2.69 11.75 -1.11
N LEU A 35 -1.83 10.81 -1.48
CA LEU A 35 -0.42 11.11 -1.77
C LEU A 35 -0.26 12.07 -2.95
N GLN A 36 -1.09 11.92 -4.00
CA GLN A 36 -1.10 12.82 -5.15
C GLN A 36 -1.52 14.25 -4.76
N GLN A 37 -2.53 14.38 -3.89
CA GLN A 37 -2.98 15.66 -3.35
C GLN A 37 -1.88 16.33 -2.50
N ILE A 38 -1.20 15.55 -1.65
CA ILE A 38 -0.08 16.04 -0.83
C ILE A 38 1.05 16.53 -1.73
N ALA A 39 1.44 15.77 -2.76
CA ALA A 39 2.49 16.17 -3.70
C ALA A 39 2.14 17.49 -4.42
N THR A 40 0.87 17.65 -4.81
CA THR A 40 0.38 18.89 -5.44
C THR A 40 0.45 20.07 -4.46
N SER A 41 0.00 19.88 -3.22
CA SER A 41 0.06 20.89 -2.16
C SER A 41 1.50 21.31 -1.85
N LEU A 42 2.42 20.34 -1.80
CA LEU A 42 3.83 20.58 -1.55
C LEU A 42 4.47 21.39 -2.69
N SER A 43 4.14 21.05 -3.94
CA SER A 43 4.58 21.81 -5.12
C SER A 43 4.05 23.25 -5.11
N SER A 44 2.79 23.46 -4.72
CA SER A 44 2.22 24.79 -4.58
C SER A 44 2.93 25.61 -3.49
N THR A 45 3.19 24.96 -2.35
CA THR A 45 3.89 25.61 -1.23
C THR A 45 5.33 25.99 -1.61
N ALA A 46 6.02 25.13 -2.38
CA ALA A 46 7.36 25.43 -2.89
C ALA A 46 7.36 26.70 -3.76
N THR A 47 6.37 26.87 -4.64
CA THR A 47 6.22 28.09 -5.46
C THR A 47 6.01 29.35 -4.60
N VAL A 48 5.20 29.25 -3.54
CA VAL A 48 4.97 30.38 -2.63
C VAL A 48 6.25 30.77 -1.88
N ILE A 49 7.02 29.78 -1.41
CA ILE A 49 8.29 30.04 -0.73
C ILE A 49 9.35 30.57 -1.69
N ASP A 50 9.40 30.07 -2.92
CA ASP A 50 10.30 30.61 -3.95
C ASP A 50 10.00 32.10 -4.23
N THR A 51 8.71 32.44 -4.34
CA THR A 51 8.26 33.83 -4.48
C THR A 51 8.68 34.68 -3.27
N LEU A 52 8.60 34.13 -2.05
CA LEU A 52 9.08 34.81 -0.85
C LEU A 52 10.60 35.06 -0.91
N GLY A 53 11.38 34.06 -1.33
CA GLY A 53 12.83 34.20 -1.54
C GLY A 53 13.17 35.30 -2.56
N GLN A 54 12.45 35.36 -3.68
CA GLN A 54 12.60 36.42 -4.69
C GLN A 54 12.29 37.80 -4.12
N ARG A 55 11.17 37.95 -3.38
CA ARG A 55 10.81 39.22 -2.73
C ARG A 55 11.83 39.64 -1.68
N SER A 56 12.37 38.70 -0.90
CA SER A 56 13.44 38.99 0.05
C SER A 56 14.71 39.48 -0.65
N GLN A 57 15.03 38.94 -1.83
CA GLN A 57 16.14 39.44 -2.66
C GLN A 57 15.91 40.87 -3.16
N GLU A 58 14.70 41.21 -3.60
CA GLU A 58 14.32 42.57 -3.98
C GLU A 58 14.47 43.54 -2.81
N ILE A 59 13.97 43.16 -1.63
CA ILE A 59 14.11 43.97 -0.40
C ILE A 59 15.58 44.16 -0.06
N GLY A 60 16.41 43.11 -0.13
CA GLY A 60 17.85 43.19 0.08
C GLY A 60 18.52 44.22 -0.85
N SER A 61 18.12 44.27 -2.12
CA SER A 61 18.62 45.29 -3.07
C SER A 61 18.22 46.70 -2.67
N ILE A 62 16.98 46.91 -2.18
CA ILE A 62 16.51 48.22 -1.71
C ILE A 62 17.28 48.65 -0.47
N VAL A 63 17.47 47.74 0.49
CA VAL A 63 18.23 48.01 1.72
C VAL A 63 19.66 48.42 1.38
N GLY A 64 20.33 47.75 0.43
CA GLY A 64 21.65 48.15 -0.04
C GLY A 64 21.71 49.56 -0.63
N VAL A 65 20.65 50.00 -1.34
CA VAL A 65 20.53 51.39 -1.81
C VAL A 65 20.39 52.35 -0.63
N ILE A 66 19.59 52.03 0.38
CA ILE A 66 19.41 52.87 1.57
C ILE A 66 20.73 52.98 2.35
N THR A 67 21.48 51.90 2.50
CA THR A 67 22.83 51.93 3.10
C THR A 67 23.75 52.87 2.34
N SER A 68 23.76 52.81 1.00
CA SER A 68 24.53 53.75 0.18
C SER A 68 24.08 55.20 0.34
N ILE A 69 22.78 55.46 0.52
CA ILE A 69 22.25 56.81 0.78
C ILE A 69 22.69 57.30 2.16
N ALA A 70 22.64 56.45 3.18
CA ALA A 70 23.12 56.77 4.53
C ALA A 70 24.62 57.08 4.53
N ASP A 71 25.43 56.31 3.78
CA ASP A 71 26.86 56.57 3.59
C ASP A 71 27.13 57.93 2.96
N GLN A 72 26.42 58.25 1.86
CA GLN A 72 26.55 59.55 1.20
C GLN A 72 26.08 60.70 2.10
N THR A 73 24.97 60.52 2.82
CA THR A 73 24.44 61.52 3.75
C THR A 73 25.42 61.80 4.88
N ASN A 74 26.04 60.76 5.43
CA ASN A 74 27.08 60.88 6.45
C ASN A 74 28.30 61.64 5.93
N LEU A 75 28.72 61.38 4.68
CA LEU A 75 29.85 62.07 4.05
C LEU A 75 29.52 63.54 3.74
N LEU A 76 28.31 63.83 3.27
CA LEU A 76 27.81 65.20 3.06
C LEU A 76 27.74 65.99 4.37
N ALA A 77 27.25 65.36 5.44
CA ALA A 77 27.18 65.96 6.77
C ALA A 77 28.57 66.26 7.33
N LEU A 78 29.54 65.36 7.12
CA LEU A 78 30.94 65.59 7.50
C LEU A 78 31.52 66.81 6.78
N ASN A 79 31.31 66.92 5.46
CA ASN A 79 31.77 68.07 4.69
C ASN A 79 31.11 69.38 5.17
N ALA A 80 29.82 69.35 5.50
CA ALA A 80 29.11 70.50 6.05
C ALA A 80 29.64 70.91 7.44
N ALA A 81 29.96 69.95 8.31
CA ALA A 81 30.57 70.21 9.62
C ALA A 81 31.96 70.86 9.48
N ILE A 82 32.77 70.39 8.52
CA ILE A 82 34.08 70.98 8.20
C ILE A 82 33.93 72.43 7.74
N GLU A 83 33.01 72.71 6.82
CA GLU A 83 32.83 74.06 6.30
C GLU A 83 32.22 75.01 7.34
N ALA A 84 31.33 74.50 8.20
CA ALA A 84 30.79 75.24 9.34
C ALA A 84 31.89 75.62 10.35
N ALA A 85 32.82 74.71 10.65
CA ALA A 85 33.99 75.01 11.49
C ALA A 85 34.89 76.08 10.85
N ARG A 86 35.01 76.07 9.52
CA ARG A 86 35.79 77.04 8.75
C ARG A 86 35.20 78.45 8.78
N ALA A 87 33.88 78.57 8.86
CA ALA A 87 33.16 79.85 8.99
C ALA A 87 33.21 80.47 10.41
N GLY A 88 33.80 79.78 11.40
CA GLY A 88 33.96 80.28 12.76
C GLY A 88 32.63 80.51 13.48
N GLU A 89 32.48 81.66 14.16
CA GLU A 89 31.26 82.01 14.91
C GLU A 89 30.00 82.06 14.04
N GLN A 90 30.12 82.43 12.76
CA GLN A 90 28.98 82.48 11.83
C GLN A 90 28.47 81.08 11.43
N GLY A 91 29.30 80.05 11.57
CA GLY A 91 28.98 78.67 11.21
C GLY A 91 28.39 77.83 12.35
N ARG A 92 28.31 78.36 13.58
CA ARG A 92 27.91 77.60 14.78
C ARG A 92 26.56 76.88 14.64
N GLY A 93 25.56 77.57 14.08
CA GLY A 93 24.23 76.96 13.85
C GLY A 93 24.26 75.85 12.81
N PHE A 94 25.05 76.02 11.75
CA PHE A 94 25.25 74.99 10.72
C PHE A 94 26.01 73.77 11.24
N ALA A 95 26.98 73.95 12.14
CA ALA A 95 27.72 72.85 12.74
C ALA A 95 26.81 71.90 13.53
N VAL A 96 25.88 72.44 14.33
CA VAL A 96 24.91 71.64 15.09
C VAL A 96 24.01 70.83 14.16
N VAL A 97 23.52 71.44 13.07
CA VAL A 97 22.69 70.73 12.09
C VAL A 97 23.50 69.63 11.39
N ALA A 98 24.74 69.89 11.03
CA ALA A 98 25.60 68.91 10.38
C ALA A 98 25.86 67.68 11.29
N ASP A 99 26.10 67.90 12.59
CA ASP A 99 26.27 66.80 13.54
C ASP A 99 24.99 65.99 13.74
N GLU A 100 23.82 66.63 13.77
CA GLU A 100 22.53 65.93 13.87
C GLU A 100 22.24 65.09 12.61
N VAL A 101 22.50 65.63 11.41
CA VAL A 101 22.38 64.88 10.14
C VAL A 101 23.34 63.70 10.12
N ARG A 102 24.57 63.87 10.63
CA ARG A 102 25.56 62.79 10.71
C ARG A 102 25.12 61.68 11.66
N SER A 103 24.58 62.06 12.83
CA SER A 103 23.99 61.14 13.80
C SER A 103 22.83 60.34 13.18
N LEU A 104 21.92 61.02 12.47
CA LEU A 104 20.79 60.39 11.79
C LEU A 104 21.24 59.42 10.69
N ALA A 105 22.26 59.79 9.92
CA ALA A 105 22.85 58.93 8.90
C ALA A 105 23.50 57.67 9.50
N SER A 106 24.19 57.80 10.64
CA SER A 106 24.76 56.65 11.37
C SER A 106 23.68 55.69 11.86
N ARG A 107 22.62 56.23 12.49
CA ARG A 107 21.47 55.43 12.95
C ARG A 107 20.73 54.75 11.80
N THR A 108 20.65 55.42 10.64
CA THR A 108 20.06 54.82 9.44
C THR A 108 20.90 53.65 8.95
N ARG A 109 22.23 53.77 8.95
CA ARG A 109 23.14 52.67 8.58
C ARG A 109 22.97 51.46 9.51
N GLU A 110 22.99 51.69 10.82
CA GLU A 110 22.79 50.63 11.83
C GLU A 110 21.46 49.89 11.60
N ALA A 111 20.37 50.63 11.36
CA ALA A 111 19.07 50.03 11.05
C ALA A 111 19.10 49.22 9.74
N THR A 112 19.77 49.71 8.68
CA THR A 112 19.90 48.94 7.44
C THR A 112 20.75 47.69 7.58
N ASP A 113 21.75 47.69 8.45
CA ASP A 113 22.58 46.51 8.73
C ASP A 113 21.77 45.44 9.46
N GLU A 114 20.97 45.83 10.45
CA GLU A 114 20.02 44.92 11.13
C GLU A 114 19.00 44.33 10.15
N ILE A 115 18.41 45.15 9.28
CA ILE A 115 17.48 44.68 8.25
C ILE A 115 18.16 43.73 7.27
N SER A 116 19.39 44.03 6.86
CA SER A 116 20.17 43.14 5.97
C SER A 116 20.40 41.77 6.60
N GLY A 117 20.70 41.73 7.90
CA GLY A 117 20.82 40.48 8.67
C GLY A 117 19.49 39.69 8.71
N MET A 118 18.36 40.36 8.91
CA MET A 118 17.03 39.73 8.87
C MET A 118 16.72 39.16 7.49
N ILE A 119 17.02 39.89 6.41
CA ILE A 119 16.81 39.43 5.04
C ILE A 119 17.67 38.20 4.72
N ALA A 120 18.94 38.20 5.13
CA ALA A 120 19.82 37.04 4.95
C ALA A 120 19.28 35.79 5.67
N SER A 121 18.77 35.94 6.90
CA SER A 121 18.11 34.83 7.62
C SER A 121 16.88 34.31 6.89
N ILE A 122 16.00 35.21 6.39
CA ILE A 122 14.82 34.79 5.62
C ILE A 122 15.22 34.05 4.33
N GLN A 123 16.26 34.51 3.63
CA GLN A 123 16.77 33.83 2.44
C GLN A 123 17.30 32.42 2.75
N GLN A 124 18.03 32.27 3.86
CA GLN A 124 18.51 30.97 4.30
C GLN A 124 17.35 30.02 4.67
N GLU A 125 16.37 30.52 5.43
CA GLU A 125 15.21 29.72 5.85
C GLU A 125 14.33 29.31 4.67
N THR A 126 14.10 30.21 3.71
CA THR A 126 13.36 29.90 2.48
C THR A 126 14.08 28.86 1.63
N GLY A 127 15.41 28.97 1.48
CA GLY A 127 16.22 27.96 0.80
C GLY A 127 16.14 26.57 1.45
N ASN A 128 16.23 26.52 2.78
CA ASN A 128 16.07 25.27 3.55
C ASN A 128 14.66 24.68 3.37
N ALA A 129 13.62 25.51 3.37
CA ALA A 129 12.25 25.07 3.16
C ALA A 129 12.02 24.49 1.76
N ILE A 130 12.57 25.11 0.71
CA ILE A 130 12.53 24.58 -0.66
C ILE A 130 13.20 23.20 -0.73
N SER A 131 14.40 23.05 -0.16
CA SER A 131 15.11 21.76 -0.13
C SER A 131 14.28 20.68 0.58
N THR A 132 13.66 21.03 1.70
CA THR A 132 12.79 20.11 2.46
C THR A 132 11.57 19.69 1.64
N MET A 133 10.96 20.62 0.89
CA MET A 133 9.83 20.33 0.02
C MET A 133 10.22 19.44 -1.16
N GLN A 134 11.40 19.63 -1.75
CA GLN A 134 11.92 18.75 -2.81
C GLN A 134 12.13 17.32 -2.30
N GLN A 135 12.69 17.18 -1.10
CA GLN A 135 12.85 15.88 -0.45
C GLN A 135 11.48 15.24 -0.16
N GLY A 136 10.52 16.02 0.36
CA GLY A 136 9.15 15.55 0.58
C GLY A 136 8.48 15.07 -0.70
N ASN A 137 8.70 15.75 -1.83
CA ASN A 137 8.15 15.32 -3.13
C ASN A 137 8.74 13.98 -3.59
N THR A 138 10.05 13.77 -3.36
CA THR A 138 10.72 12.48 -3.64
C THR A 138 10.11 11.35 -2.81
N LEU A 139 9.93 11.59 -1.50
CA LEU A 139 9.29 10.61 -0.60
C LEU A 139 7.84 10.29 -1.00
N MET A 140 7.08 11.27 -1.51
CA MET A 140 5.74 11.04 -2.05
C MET A 140 5.75 10.16 -3.31
N GLN A 141 6.71 10.38 -4.22
CA GLN A 141 6.86 9.53 -5.40
C GLN A 141 7.23 8.08 -5.04
N GLU A 142 8.14 7.90 -4.08
CA GLU A 142 8.48 6.59 -3.54
C GLU A 142 7.26 5.92 -2.89
N GLY A 143 6.49 6.68 -2.11
CA GLY A 143 5.24 6.23 -1.49
C GLY A 143 4.20 5.77 -2.52
N LEU A 144 4.01 6.52 -3.61
CA LEU A 144 3.13 6.14 -4.71
C LEU A 144 3.59 4.84 -5.38
N SER A 145 4.89 4.69 -5.63
CA SER A 145 5.46 3.45 -6.19
C SER A 145 5.26 2.25 -5.25
N LEU A 146 5.47 2.43 -3.95
CA LEU A 146 5.22 1.37 -2.96
C LEU A 146 3.75 0.98 -2.92
N ASN A 147 2.85 1.98 -2.92
CA ASN A 147 1.41 1.75 -2.91
C ASN A 147 0.96 0.97 -4.15
N ALA A 148 1.48 1.31 -5.34
CA ALA A 148 1.22 0.57 -6.57
C ALA A 148 1.68 -0.90 -6.49
N LYS A 149 2.82 -1.18 -5.86
CA LYS A 149 3.28 -2.56 -5.62
C LYS A 149 2.34 -3.34 -4.70
N VAL A 150 1.86 -2.71 -3.62
CA VAL A 150 0.90 -3.32 -2.70
C VAL A 150 -0.44 -3.59 -3.39
N ALA A 151 -0.95 -2.63 -4.16
CA ALA A 151 -2.17 -2.80 -4.96
C ALA A 151 -2.05 -3.97 -5.95
N SER A 152 -0.89 -4.12 -6.61
CA SER A 152 -0.62 -5.26 -7.49
C SER A 152 -0.57 -6.59 -6.73
N ALA A 153 0.04 -6.64 -5.55
CA ALA A 153 0.09 -7.84 -4.73
C ALA A 153 -1.32 -8.25 -4.26
N LEU A 154 -2.15 -7.29 -3.85
CA LEU A 154 -3.55 -7.53 -3.53
C LEU A 154 -4.31 -8.06 -4.75
N ALA A 155 -4.13 -7.48 -5.94
CA ALA A 155 -4.78 -8.01 -7.15
C ALA A 155 -4.42 -9.49 -7.42
N GLN A 156 -3.16 -9.89 -7.19
CA GLN A 156 -2.74 -11.29 -7.30
C GLN A 156 -3.40 -12.19 -6.23
N ILE A 157 -3.56 -11.69 -5.00
CA ILE A 157 -4.22 -12.43 -3.91
C ILE A 157 -5.71 -12.62 -4.20
N ASP A 158 -6.41 -11.63 -4.78
CA ASP A 158 -7.83 -11.76 -5.16
C ASP A 158 -7.98 -12.87 -6.21
N GLU A 159 -7.13 -12.86 -7.24
CA GLU A 159 -7.16 -13.87 -8.31
C GLU A 159 -6.87 -15.28 -7.76
N GLN A 160 -5.84 -15.43 -6.92
CA GLN A 160 -5.51 -16.72 -6.30
C GLN A 160 -6.65 -17.21 -5.39
N SER A 161 -7.27 -16.33 -4.62
CA SER A 161 -8.39 -16.67 -3.74
C SER A 161 -9.61 -17.14 -4.55
N ARG A 162 -9.93 -16.48 -5.67
CA ARG A 162 -11.00 -16.91 -6.57
C ARG A 162 -10.72 -18.26 -7.21
N SER A 163 -9.49 -18.47 -7.67
CA SER A 163 -9.06 -19.76 -8.24
C SER A 163 -9.18 -20.89 -7.21
N ALA A 164 -8.75 -20.65 -5.97
CA ALA A 164 -8.90 -21.60 -4.87
C ALA A 164 -10.38 -21.92 -4.59
N GLY A 165 -11.25 -20.91 -4.55
CA GLY A 165 -12.70 -21.10 -4.40
C GLY A 165 -13.29 -22.03 -5.48
N HIS A 166 -12.91 -21.83 -6.75
CA HIS A 166 -13.34 -22.70 -7.85
C HIS A 166 -12.84 -24.14 -7.69
N GLN A 167 -11.60 -24.34 -7.23
CA GLN A 167 -11.06 -25.68 -6.97
C GLN A 167 -11.80 -26.38 -5.83
N PHE A 168 -12.11 -25.68 -4.74
CA PHE A 168 -12.86 -26.26 -3.62
C PHE A 168 -14.28 -26.65 -4.01
N ALA A 169 -14.95 -25.85 -4.85
CA ALA A 169 -16.25 -26.21 -5.40
C ALA A 169 -16.17 -27.53 -6.21
N ALA A 170 -15.15 -27.67 -7.07
CA ALA A 170 -14.95 -28.88 -7.86
C ALA A 170 -14.65 -30.12 -6.98
N ILE A 171 -13.83 -29.97 -5.94
CA ILE A 171 -13.54 -31.06 -4.97
C ILE A 171 -14.81 -31.47 -4.23
N THR A 172 -15.67 -30.51 -3.87
CA THR A 172 -16.95 -30.79 -3.21
C THR A 172 -17.85 -31.64 -4.10
N THR A 173 -17.99 -31.28 -5.38
CA THR A 173 -18.73 -32.08 -6.37
C THR A 173 -18.16 -33.49 -6.51
N ALA A 174 -16.84 -33.62 -6.69
CA ALA A 174 -16.18 -34.92 -6.83
C ALA A 174 -16.34 -35.81 -5.58
N THR A 175 -16.29 -35.22 -4.39
CA THR A 175 -16.50 -35.93 -3.12
C THR A 175 -17.95 -36.45 -3.01
N GLN A 176 -18.92 -35.66 -3.47
CA GLN A 176 -20.33 -36.06 -3.49
C GLN A 176 -20.57 -37.23 -4.45
N GLU A 177 -19.96 -37.20 -5.63
CA GLU A 177 -20.01 -38.31 -6.61
C GLU A 177 -19.33 -39.58 -6.08
N GLN A 178 -18.18 -39.45 -5.42
CA GLN A 178 -17.50 -40.58 -4.77
C GLN A 178 -18.36 -41.21 -3.67
N SER A 179 -19.03 -40.39 -2.84
CA SER A 179 -19.93 -40.88 -1.79
C SER A 179 -21.12 -41.66 -2.36
N SER A 180 -21.72 -41.14 -3.44
CA SER A 180 -22.79 -41.84 -4.17
C SER A 180 -22.29 -43.17 -4.75
N THR A 181 -21.11 -43.17 -5.38
CA THR A 181 -20.49 -44.38 -5.95
C THR A 181 -20.17 -45.43 -4.89
N ALA A 182 -19.64 -45.01 -3.74
CA ALA A 182 -19.37 -45.89 -2.61
C ALA A 182 -20.66 -46.54 -2.07
N THR A 183 -21.76 -45.78 -2.03
CA THR A 183 -23.08 -46.28 -1.62
C THR A 183 -23.60 -47.33 -2.59
N MET A 184 -23.50 -47.09 -3.90
CA MET A 184 -23.85 -48.08 -4.93
C MET A 184 -22.97 -49.34 -4.85
N LEU A 185 -21.67 -49.18 -4.63
CA LEU A 185 -20.75 -50.31 -4.47
C LEU A 185 -21.10 -51.16 -3.25
N SER A 186 -21.43 -50.53 -2.12
CA SER A 186 -21.87 -51.22 -0.91
C SER A 186 -23.13 -52.05 -1.16
N SER A 187 -24.11 -51.48 -1.86
CA SER A 187 -25.33 -52.19 -2.29
C SER A 187 -25.01 -53.39 -3.18
N ASN A 188 -24.15 -53.20 -4.19
CA ASN A 188 -23.74 -54.28 -5.09
C ASN A 188 -23.02 -55.42 -4.35
N LEU A 189 -22.15 -55.10 -3.39
CA LEU A 189 -21.48 -56.10 -2.56
C LEU A 189 -22.48 -56.88 -1.70
N GLN A 190 -23.52 -56.23 -1.18
CA GLN A 190 -24.60 -56.89 -0.45
C GLN A 190 -25.38 -57.86 -1.36
N SER A 191 -25.72 -57.44 -2.59
CA SER A 191 -26.36 -58.32 -3.57
C SER A 191 -25.50 -59.53 -3.95
N ILE A 192 -24.19 -59.34 -4.14
CA ILE A 192 -23.24 -60.42 -4.41
C ILE A 192 -23.18 -61.40 -3.23
N ALA A 193 -23.12 -60.89 -1.99
CA ALA A 193 -23.11 -61.72 -0.80
C ALA A 193 -24.38 -62.58 -0.69
N MET A 194 -25.55 -62.02 -1.02
CA MET A 194 -26.83 -62.75 -1.07
C MET A 194 -26.82 -63.84 -2.15
N ALA A 195 -26.41 -63.51 -3.38
CA ALA A 195 -26.33 -64.48 -4.48
C ALA A 195 -25.35 -65.62 -4.16
N ASN A 196 -24.22 -65.33 -3.52
CA ASN A 196 -23.26 -66.34 -3.09
C ASN A 196 -23.82 -67.25 -1.99
N SER A 197 -24.68 -66.72 -1.12
CA SER A 197 -25.41 -67.51 -0.11
C SER A 197 -26.41 -68.47 -0.76
N GLU A 198 -27.22 -67.99 -1.69
CA GLU A 198 -28.15 -68.83 -2.48
C GLU A 198 -27.41 -69.92 -3.25
N GLN A 199 -26.30 -69.57 -3.91
CA GLN A 199 -25.50 -70.54 -4.66
C GLN A 199 -24.96 -71.65 -3.75
N ARG A 200 -24.53 -71.34 -2.53
CA ARG A 200 -24.12 -72.36 -1.54
C ARG A 200 -25.26 -73.31 -1.19
N GLN A 201 -26.48 -72.79 -1.04
CA GLN A 201 -27.66 -73.62 -0.78
C GLN A 201 -27.97 -74.55 -1.96
N VAL A 202 -27.94 -74.03 -3.18
CA VAL A 202 -28.15 -74.83 -4.40
C VAL A 202 -27.09 -75.92 -4.53
N MET A 203 -25.83 -75.61 -4.27
CA MET A 203 -24.73 -76.59 -4.29
C MET A 203 -24.90 -77.68 -3.24
N SER A 204 -25.37 -77.34 -2.04
CA SER A 204 -25.68 -78.32 -0.99
C SER A 204 -26.78 -79.27 -1.46
N ASN A 205 -27.86 -78.74 -2.05
CA ASN A 205 -28.95 -79.57 -2.58
C ASN A 205 -28.46 -80.48 -3.72
N LEU A 206 -27.65 -79.94 -4.63
CA LEU A 206 -27.08 -80.71 -5.73
C LEU A 206 -26.18 -81.86 -5.24
N ALA A 207 -25.39 -81.64 -4.20
CA ALA A 207 -24.57 -82.68 -3.59
C ALA A 207 -25.43 -83.81 -3.01
N VAL A 208 -26.55 -83.48 -2.34
CA VAL A 208 -27.52 -84.47 -1.84
C VAL A 208 -28.11 -85.27 -3.00
N THR A 209 -28.61 -84.61 -4.05
CA THR A 209 -29.19 -85.30 -5.22
C THR A 209 -28.18 -86.17 -5.95
N ALA A 210 -26.91 -85.75 -6.06
CA ALA A 210 -25.85 -86.56 -6.65
C ALA A 210 -25.59 -87.84 -5.83
N GLN A 211 -25.66 -87.74 -4.49
CA GLN A 211 -25.51 -88.89 -3.59
C GLN A 211 -26.69 -89.87 -3.71
N GLU A 212 -27.92 -89.35 -3.83
CA GLU A 212 -29.12 -90.17 -4.09
C GLU A 212 -29.03 -90.90 -5.43
N LEU A 213 -28.63 -90.20 -6.51
CA LEU A 213 -28.45 -90.81 -7.83
C LEU A 213 -27.38 -91.90 -7.82
N ASN A 214 -26.28 -91.70 -7.09
CA ASN A 214 -25.24 -92.73 -6.94
C ASN A 214 -25.77 -93.96 -6.17
N GLY A 215 -26.58 -93.74 -5.14
CA GLY A 215 -27.30 -94.80 -4.43
C GLY A 215 -28.19 -95.61 -5.38
N LEU A 216 -29.05 -94.94 -6.14
CA LEU A 216 -29.94 -95.59 -7.11
C LEU A 216 -29.18 -96.34 -8.21
N ALA A 217 -28.08 -95.78 -8.72
CA ALA A 217 -27.22 -96.44 -9.69
C ALA A 217 -26.58 -97.73 -9.11
N THR A 218 -26.21 -97.71 -7.83
CA THR A 218 -25.68 -98.88 -7.11
C THR A 218 -26.76 -99.95 -6.92
N GLU A 219 -27.98 -99.56 -6.56
CA GLU A 219 -29.12 -100.48 -6.45
C GLU A 219 -29.46 -101.14 -7.79
N LEU A 220 -29.55 -100.34 -8.87
CA LEU A 220 -29.77 -100.86 -10.23
C LEU A 220 -28.68 -101.86 -10.64
N ARG A 221 -27.42 -101.56 -10.33
CA ARG A 221 -26.30 -102.47 -10.60
C ARG A 221 -26.45 -103.80 -9.85
N ASN A 222 -26.77 -103.74 -8.55
CA ASN A 222 -26.97 -104.93 -7.74
C ASN A 222 -28.13 -105.79 -8.27
N GLU A 223 -29.23 -105.16 -8.71
CA GLU A 223 -30.38 -105.88 -9.26
C GLU A 223 -30.02 -106.54 -10.60
N VAL A 224 -29.26 -105.87 -11.48
CA VAL A 224 -28.75 -106.47 -12.72
C VAL A 224 -27.79 -107.64 -12.45
N ASP A 225 -26.88 -107.51 -11.47
CA ASP A 225 -25.95 -108.57 -11.09
C ASP A 225 -26.67 -109.81 -10.51
N ARG A 226 -27.86 -109.62 -9.92
CA ARG A 226 -28.71 -110.71 -9.39
C ARG A 226 -29.40 -111.54 -10.47
N PHE A 227 -29.55 -110.99 -11.68
CA PHE A 227 -30.11 -111.67 -12.86
C PHE A 227 -29.05 -112.32 -13.76
N ARG A 228 -27.77 -112.23 -13.39
CA ARG A 228 -26.65 -112.96 -14.00
C ARG A 228 -26.35 -114.25 -13.24
#